data_AF-A0A7W2EI41-F1
#
_entry.id   AF-A0A7W2EI41-F1
#
_cell.length_a   1.000
_cell.length_b   1.000
_cell.length_c   1.000
_cell.angle_alpha   90.00
_cell.angle_beta   90.00
_cell.angle_gamma   90.00
#
_symmetry.space_group_name_H-M   'P 1'
#
loop_
_entity.id
_entity.type
_entity.pdbx_description
1 polymer ?
#
loop_
_entity_poly.entity_id
_entity_poly.type
_entity_poly.pdbx_seq_one_letter_code
_entity_poly.pdbx_strand_id
1 'polypeptide(L)'
;MSNVPIRISLERLLASVRWLEQRARAIGLPPALACLPMRWLCWYYCRMLRRKIVRMHHISGKFRRWLAVVRKMASDARTRLEMLDLDKGLTDAVESTSKSLLELRDCCLEIDTMFAQLGYVSARLRRRQQELLQAIADACALAGVLQAELSAHDDAVLARLRALRAQELAACGPGPGG
;
A
#
# COMPACT_ATOMS: atom_id res chain seq x y z
N MET A 1 -5.18 -3.49 -9.46
CA MET A 1 -5.65 -4.35 -10.58
C MET A 1 -6.85 -5.16 -10.10
N SER A 2 -7.71 -5.65 -10.99
CA SER A 2 -8.93 -6.37 -10.59
C SER A 2 -8.61 -7.68 -9.85
N ASN A 3 -8.84 -7.72 -8.53
CA ASN A 3 -8.61 -8.89 -7.66
C ASN A 3 -9.63 -10.04 -7.82
N VAL A 4 -10.59 -9.88 -8.74
CA VAL A 4 -11.63 -10.85 -9.11
C VAL A 4 -11.12 -12.30 -9.30
N PRO A 5 -10.00 -12.61 -10.00
CA PRO A 5 -9.54 -13.99 -10.15
C PRO A 5 -8.96 -14.58 -8.86
N ILE A 6 -8.42 -13.75 -7.96
CA ILE A 6 -7.93 -14.18 -6.64
C ILE A 6 -9.13 -14.55 -5.76
N ARG A 7 -10.20 -13.76 -5.81
CA ARG A 7 -11.48 -14.10 -5.17
C ARG A 7 -12.08 -15.39 -5.70
N ILE A 8 -12.31 -15.51 -7.01
CA ILE A 8 -12.94 -16.69 -7.62
C ILE A 8 -12.14 -17.98 -7.32
N SER A 9 -10.81 -17.92 -7.35
CA SER A 9 -9.97 -19.09 -7.01
C SER A 9 -10.05 -19.44 -5.52
N LEU A 10 -10.12 -18.46 -4.61
CA LEU A 10 -10.28 -18.72 -3.18
C LEU A 10 -11.70 -19.18 -2.82
N GLU A 11 -12.74 -18.59 -3.42
CA GLU A 11 -14.15 -19.00 -3.27
C GLU A 11 -14.32 -20.48 -3.66
N ARG A 12 -13.72 -20.92 -4.78
CA ARG A 12 -13.66 -22.34 -5.19
C ARG A 12 -12.87 -23.22 -4.23
N LEU A 13 -11.74 -22.73 -3.71
CA LEU A 13 -10.91 -23.46 -2.74
C LEU A 13 -11.65 -23.69 -1.41
N LEU A 14 -12.39 -22.69 -0.93
CA LEU A 14 -13.16 -22.77 0.30
C LEU A 14 -14.42 -23.64 0.13
N ALA A 15 -15.08 -23.59 -1.04
CA ALA A 15 -16.19 -24.48 -1.37
C ALA A 15 -15.75 -25.96 -1.43
N SER A 16 -14.59 -26.25 -2.03
CA SER A 16 -14.02 -27.62 -2.05
C SER A 16 -13.52 -28.09 -0.68
N VAL A 17 -13.01 -27.19 0.18
CA VAL A 17 -12.72 -27.51 1.59
C VAL A 17 -13.99 -27.82 2.38
N ARG A 18 -15.08 -27.04 2.25
CA ARG A 18 -16.40 -27.36 2.86
C ARG A 18 -16.89 -28.74 2.42
N TRP A 19 -16.81 -29.03 1.13
CA TRP A 19 -17.26 -30.32 0.58
C TRP A 19 -16.43 -31.50 1.11
N LEU A 20 -15.11 -31.34 1.21
CA LEU A 20 -14.23 -32.33 1.84
C LEU A 20 -14.55 -32.54 3.33
N GLU A 21 -14.80 -31.46 4.08
CA GLU A 21 -15.17 -31.50 5.50
C GLU A 21 -16.52 -32.22 5.71
N GLN A 22 -17.53 -31.91 4.88
CA GLN A 22 -18.83 -32.60 4.87
C GLN A 22 -18.68 -34.09 4.54
N ARG A 23 -17.89 -34.43 3.51
CA ARG A 23 -17.68 -35.83 3.11
C ARG A 23 -16.88 -36.62 4.14
N ALA A 24 -15.90 -35.99 4.81
CA ALA A 24 -15.17 -36.59 5.93
C ALA A 24 -16.10 -36.90 7.13
N ARG A 25 -16.99 -35.97 7.50
CA ARG A 25 -18.02 -36.22 8.53
C ARG A 25 -18.98 -37.35 8.13
N ALA A 26 -19.42 -37.38 6.87
CA ALA A 26 -20.32 -38.42 6.35
C ALA A 26 -19.70 -39.83 6.34
N ILE A 27 -18.37 -39.93 6.25
CA ILE A 27 -17.61 -41.20 6.36
C ILE A 27 -17.28 -41.53 7.84
N GLY A 28 -17.74 -40.72 8.79
CA GLY A 28 -17.55 -40.97 10.23
C GLY A 28 -16.15 -40.62 10.75
N LEU A 29 -15.35 -39.82 10.03
CA LEU A 29 -14.03 -39.44 10.53
C LEU A 29 -14.14 -38.59 11.82
N PRO A 30 -13.25 -38.82 12.81
CA PRO A 30 -13.12 -37.95 13.97
C PRO A 30 -13.03 -36.46 13.58
N PRO A 31 -13.70 -35.55 14.31
CA PRO A 31 -13.75 -34.13 13.94
C PRO A 31 -12.37 -33.46 13.89
N ALA A 32 -11.40 -33.96 14.65
CA ALA A 32 -10.01 -33.52 14.59
C ALA A 32 -9.36 -33.72 13.21
N LEU A 33 -9.73 -34.79 12.49
CA LEU A 33 -9.27 -35.10 11.14
C LEU A 33 -10.09 -34.36 10.08
N ALA A 34 -11.41 -34.25 10.24
CA ALA A 34 -12.26 -33.46 9.35
C ALA A 34 -11.82 -31.99 9.27
N CYS A 35 -11.28 -31.44 10.38
CA CYS A 35 -10.75 -30.08 10.45
C CYS A 35 -9.31 -29.90 9.92
N LEU A 36 -8.61 -30.96 9.48
CA LEU A 36 -7.24 -30.85 8.93
C LEU A 36 -7.10 -29.89 7.74
N PRO A 37 -7.89 -29.98 6.64
CA PRO A 37 -7.73 -29.09 5.49
C PRO A 37 -7.91 -27.62 5.89
N MET A 38 -8.83 -27.33 6.80
CA MET A 38 -9.10 -25.98 7.28
C MET A 38 -7.95 -25.43 8.16
N ARG A 39 -7.37 -26.27 9.03
CA ARG A 39 -6.17 -25.92 9.82
C ARG A 39 -4.94 -25.70 8.93
N TRP A 40 -4.78 -26.50 7.88
CA TRP A 40 -3.71 -26.35 6.89
C TRP A 40 -3.87 -25.05 6.08
N LEU A 41 -5.09 -24.73 5.64
CA LEU A 41 -5.39 -23.49 4.93
C LEU A 41 -5.11 -22.24 5.79
N CYS A 42 -5.53 -22.26 7.06
CA CYS A 42 -5.19 -21.22 8.04
C CYS A 42 -3.66 -21.05 8.18
N TRP A 43 -2.92 -22.15 8.29
CA TRP A 43 -1.44 -22.11 8.39
C TRP A 43 -0.80 -21.53 7.12
N TYR A 44 -1.26 -21.96 5.94
CA TYR A 44 -0.79 -21.44 4.65
C TYR A 44 -1.06 -19.93 4.53
N TYR A 45 -2.27 -19.48 4.89
CA TYR A 45 -2.63 -18.07 4.87
C TYR A 45 -1.79 -17.25 5.87
N CYS A 46 -1.59 -17.75 7.10
CA CYS A 46 -0.67 -17.14 8.08
C CYS A 46 0.78 -17.01 7.54
N ARG A 47 1.26 -18.00 6.78
CA ARG A 47 2.59 -17.97 6.15
C ARG A 47 2.65 -16.94 5.02
N MET A 48 1.57 -16.78 4.24
CA MET A 48 1.47 -15.72 3.23
C MET A 48 1.41 -14.33 3.87
N LEU A 49 0.60 -14.12 4.91
CA LEU A 49 0.53 -12.86 5.66
C LEU A 49 1.91 -12.43 6.14
N ARG A 50 2.69 -13.33 6.78
CA ARG A 50 4.07 -13.04 7.20
C ARG A 50 4.97 -12.56 6.04
N ARG A 51 4.86 -13.18 4.85
CA ARG A 51 5.60 -12.74 3.65
C ARG A 51 5.16 -11.35 3.17
N LYS A 52 3.87 -11.01 3.29
CA LYS A 52 3.35 -9.67 2.96
C LYS A 52 3.82 -8.62 3.97
N ILE A 53 3.75 -8.89 5.28
CA ILE A 53 4.23 -7.98 6.35
C ILE A 53 5.71 -7.59 6.15
N VAL A 54 6.59 -8.56 5.87
CA VAL A 54 8.01 -8.29 5.59
C VAL A 54 8.21 -7.38 4.37
N ARG A 55 7.37 -7.52 3.33
CA ARG A 55 7.37 -6.59 2.18
C ARG A 55 6.85 -5.20 2.57
N MET A 56 5.84 -5.09 3.43
CA MET A 56 5.33 -3.79 3.89
C MET A 56 6.43 -3.01 4.62
N HIS A 57 7.14 -3.61 5.58
CA HIS A 57 8.26 -2.94 6.27
C HIS A 57 9.38 -2.51 5.29
N HIS A 58 9.64 -3.29 4.24
CA HIS A 58 10.60 -2.89 3.20
C HIS A 58 10.10 -1.68 2.38
N ILE A 59 8.80 -1.59 2.07
CA ILE A 59 8.17 -0.45 1.40
C ILE A 59 8.22 0.79 2.31
N SER A 60 7.83 0.69 3.59
CA SER A 60 7.97 1.76 4.58
C SER A 60 9.43 2.25 4.67
N GLY A 61 10.39 1.33 4.60
CA GLY A 61 11.82 1.64 4.55
C GLY A 61 12.28 2.33 3.26
N LYS A 62 11.60 2.12 2.11
CA LYS A 62 11.80 2.93 0.89
C LYS A 62 11.24 4.34 1.09
N PHE A 63 9.99 4.49 1.53
CA PHE A 63 9.38 5.81 1.77
C PHE A 63 10.21 6.66 2.75
N ARG A 64 10.70 6.09 3.87
CA ARG A 64 11.58 6.81 4.81
C ARG A 64 12.88 7.31 4.17
N ARG A 65 13.48 6.54 3.24
CA ARG A 65 14.68 6.96 2.50
C ARG A 65 14.38 8.03 1.47
N TRP A 66 13.29 7.91 0.72
CA TRP A 66 12.84 8.93 -0.23
C TRP A 66 12.54 10.26 0.48
N LEU A 67 11.81 10.24 1.60
CA LEU A 67 11.53 11.41 2.42
C LEU A 67 12.80 12.08 2.97
N ALA A 68 13.82 11.30 3.36
CA ALA A 68 15.12 11.83 3.75
C ALA A 68 15.90 12.45 2.57
N VAL A 69 15.76 11.91 1.35
CA VAL A 69 16.37 12.47 0.13
C VAL A 69 15.66 13.77 -0.28
N VAL A 70 14.32 13.79 -0.33
CA VAL A 70 13.52 14.99 -0.65
C VAL A 70 13.85 16.12 0.32
N ARG A 71 13.83 15.87 1.64
CA ARG A 71 14.22 16.88 2.65
C ARG A 71 15.66 17.38 2.49
N LYS A 72 16.60 16.51 2.06
CA LYS A 72 17.98 16.93 1.78
C LYS A 72 18.07 17.80 0.53
N MET A 73 17.43 17.41 -0.57
CA MET A 73 17.45 18.17 -1.83
C MET A 73 16.71 19.51 -1.69
N ALA A 74 15.59 19.54 -0.97
CA ALA A 74 14.87 20.76 -0.64
C ALA A 74 15.71 21.76 0.18
N SER A 75 16.80 21.32 0.84
CA SER A 75 17.74 22.23 1.52
C SER A 75 18.76 22.90 0.57
N ASP A 76 19.01 22.34 -0.62
CA ASP A 76 19.95 22.90 -1.61
C ASP A 76 19.19 23.74 -2.65
N ALA A 77 19.39 25.06 -2.59
CA ALA A 77 18.72 26.01 -3.48
C ALA A 77 19.06 25.84 -4.97
N ARG A 78 20.15 25.14 -5.33
CA ARG A 78 20.53 24.88 -6.72
C ARG A 78 19.77 23.69 -7.31
N THR A 79 19.53 22.64 -6.52
CA THR A 79 18.87 21.41 -6.99
C THR A 79 17.35 21.55 -7.12
N ARG A 80 16.72 22.46 -6.36
CA ARG A 80 15.24 22.64 -6.35
C ARG A 80 14.60 22.80 -7.73
N LEU A 81 15.30 23.42 -8.69
CA LEU A 81 14.76 23.70 -10.03
C LEU A 81 14.82 22.48 -10.97
N GLU A 82 15.68 21.50 -10.70
CA GLU A 82 15.84 20.30 -11.53
C GLU A 82 14.89 19.15 -11.10
N MET A 83 14.17 19.30 -9.99
CA MET A 83 13.37 18.23 -9.38
C MET A 83 11.94 18.09 -9.90
N LEU A 84 11.36 19.07 -10.62
CA LEU A 84 9.92 19.12 -10.87
C LEU A 84 9.35 17.85 -11.59
N ASP A 85 10.09 17.30 -12.56
CA ASP A 85 9.71 16.04 -13.23
C ASP A 85 9.97 14.80 -12.35
N LEU A 86 10.95 14.88 -11.45
CA LEU A 86 11.29 13.82 -10.49
C LEU A 86 10.22 13.68 -9.41
N ASP A 87 9.75 14.80 -8.88
CA ASP A 87 8.74 14.91 -7.81
C ASP A 87 7.38 14.40 -8.30
N LYS A 88 7.02 14.68 -9.56
CA LYS A 88 5.84 14.09 -10.22
C LYS A 88 5.95 12.58 -10.37
N GLY A 89 7.05 12.07 -10.94
CA GLY A 89 7.26 10.62 -11.12
C GLY A 89 7.32 9.86 -9.79
N LEU A 90 7.83 10.50 -8.74
CA LEU A 90 7.80 9.98 -7.37
C LEU A 90 6.37 9.96 -6.80
N THR A 91 5.58 11.02 -7.02
CA THR A 91 4.18 11.11 -6.58
C THR A 91 3.31 10.03 -7.22
N ASP A 92 3.40 9.83 -8.54
CA ASP A 92 2.68 8.75 -9.25
C ASP A 92 3.04 7.36 -8.70
N ALA A 93 4.33 7.12 -8.41
CA ALA A 93 4.80 5.87 -7.82
C ALA A 93 4.31 5.66 -6.38
N VAL A 94 4.22 6.74 -5.59
CA VAL A 94 3.71 6.72 -4.20
C VAL A 94 2.19 6.51 -4.17
N GLU A 95 1.42 7.14 -5.05
CA GLU A 95 -0.03 6.91 -5.18
C GLU A 95 -0.32 5.47 -5.64
N SER A 96 0.33 5.02 -6.72
CA SER A 96 0.18 3.65 -7.25
C SER A 96 0.52 2.58 -6.21
N THR A 97 1.58 2.82 -5.41
CA THR A 97 1.91 1.96 -4.27
C THR A 97 0.80 2.00 -3.21
N SER A 98 0.36 3.19 -2.80
CA SER A 98 -0.67 3.36 -1.76
C SER A 98 -2.01 2.72 -2.14
N LYS A 99 -2.44 2.88 -3.39
CA LYS A 99 -3.60 2.19 -3.97
C LYS A 99 -3.44 0.67 -3.91
N SER A 100 -2.26 0.15 -4.24
CA SER A 100 -1.93 -1.28 -4.15
C SER A 100 -1.93 -1.80 -2.70
N LEU A 101 -1.58 -0.96 -1.72
CA LEU A 101 -1.67 -1.28 -0.29
C LEU A 101 -3.13 -1.33 0.20
N LEU A 102 -4.01 -0.46 -0.32
CA LEU A 102 -5.44 -0.47 -0.02
C LEU A 102 -6.16 -1.65 -0.69
N GLU A 103 -5.89 -1.93 -1.98
CA GLU A 103 -6.34 -3.17 -2.64
C GLU A 103 -5.93 -4.42 -1.85
N LEU A 104 -4.73 -4.43 -1.27
CA LEU A 104 -4.25 -5.51 -0.40
C LEU A 104 -5.00 -5.57 0.94
N ARG A 105 -5.26 -4.42 1.58
CA ARG A 105 -6.03 -4.33 2.84
C ARG A 105 -7.38 -5.00 2.67
N ASP A 106 -8.09 -4.64 1.60
CA ASP A 106 -9.47 -5.06 1.37
C ASP A 106 -9.56 -6.56 1.09
N CYS A 107 -8.70 -7.09 0.23
CA CYS A 107 -8.60 -8.55 0.06
C CYS A 107 -8.13 -9.30 1.31
N CYS A 108 -7.50 -8.66 2.30
CA CYS A 108 -7.21 -9.33 3.59
C CYS A 108 -8.41 -9.31 4.54
N LEU A 109 -9.30 -8.31 4.44
CA LEU A 109 -10.57 -8.26 5.17
C LEU A 109 -11.59 -9.24 4.58
N GLU A 110 -11.71 -9.33 3.25
CA GLU A 110 -12.54 -10.33 2.56
C GLU A 110 -12.19 -11.76 3.03
N ILE A 111 -10.91 -12.08 3.17
CA ILE A 111 -10.50 -13.43 3.56
C ILE A 111 -10.88 -13.77 5.01
N ASP A 112 -10.84 -12.80 5.94
CA ASP A 112 -11.28 -13.03 7.32
C ASP A 112 -12.81 -13.18 7.44
N THR A 113 -13.60 -12.43 6.65
CA THR A 113 -15.06 -12.65 6.61
C THR A 113 -15.40 -14.03 6.03
N MET A 114 -14.63 -14.52 5.05
CA MET A 114 -14.77 -15.88 4.54
C MET A 114 -14.38 -16.95 5.58
N PHE A 115 -13.29 -16.76 6.34
CA PHE A 115 -12.94 -17.64 7.47
C PHE A 115 -14.02 -17.62 8.57
N ALA A 116 -14.61 -16.47 8.86
CA ALA A 116 -15.72 -16.33 9.81
C ALA A 116 -17.01 -17.03 9.33
N GLN A 117 -17.36 -16.93 8.05
CA GLN A 117 -18.47 -17.68 7.43
C GLN A 117 -18.28 -19.21 7.48
N LEU A 118 -17.07 -19.69 7.77
CA LEU A 118 -16.76 -21.10 7.98
C LEU A 118 -16.78 -21.51 9.48
N GLY A 119 -17.14 -20.60 10.38
CA GLY A 119 -17.06 -20.79 11.83
C GLY A 119 -15.62 -20.92 12.36
N TYR A 120 -14.60 -20.69 11.53
CA TYR A 120 -13.21 -20.93 11.87
C TYR A 120 -12.54 -19.66 12.42
N VAL A 121 -12.53 -19.52 13.75
CA VAL A 121 -11.88 -18.40 14.43
C VAL A 121 -10.49 -18.81 14.91
N SER A 122 -9.46 -18.07 14.49
CA SER A 122 -8.07 -18.30 14.90
C SER A 122 -7.44 -17.03 15.46
N ALA A 123 -7.15 -17.02 16.77
CA ALA A 123 -6.49 -15.89 17.43
C ALA A 123 -5.09 -15.58 16.83
N ARG A 124 -4.38 -16.61 16.35
CA ARG A 124 -3.10 -16.45 15.64
C ARG A 124 -3.28 -15.77 14.28
N LEU A 125 -4.36 -16.08 13.57
CA LEU A 125 -4.70 -15.43 12.30
C LEU A 125 -5.05 -13.96 12.54
N ARG A 126 -5.99 -13.68 13.44
CA ARG A 126 -6.43 -12.30 13.75
C ARG A 126 -5.26 -11.39 14.15
N ARG A 127 -4.35 -11.85 15.01
CA ARG A 127 -3.12 -11.12 15.35
C ARG A 127 -2.25 -10.81 14.12
N ARG A 128 -2.02 -11.78 13.23
CA ARG A 128 -1.21 -11.59 12.00
C ARG A 128 -1.89 -10.73 10.94
N GLN A 129 -3.21 -10.67 10.95
CA GLN A 129 -3.97 -9.73 10.12
C GLN A 129 -3.89 -8.31 10.69
N GLN A 130 -4.04 -8.13 12.01
CA GLN A 130 -3.84 -6.84 12.69
C GLN A 130 -2.42 -6.29 12.46
N GLU A 131 -1.38 -7.13 12.58
CA GLU A 131 0.00 -6.77 12.22
C GLU A 131 0.12 -6.25 10.77
N LEU A 132 -0.56 -6.88 9.80
CA LEU A 132 -0.54 -6.45 8.40
C LEU A 132 -1.33 -5.16 8.18
N LEU A 133 -2.50 -5.01 8.80
CA LEU A 133 -3.32 -3.81 8.72
C LEU A 133 -2.58 -2.59 9.29
N GLN A 134 -1.88 -2.76 10.42
CA GLN A 134 -1.01 -1.72 10.98
C GLN A 134 0.15 -1.38 10.03
N ALA A 135 0.87 -2.39 9.51
CA ALA A 135 1.99 -2.15 8.59
C ALA A 135 1.55 -1.49 7.26
N ILE A 136 0.29 -1.69 6.83
CA ILE A 136 -0.31 -0.96 5.71
C ILE A 136 -0.64 0.49 6.12
N ALA A 137 -1.25 0.71 7.28
CA ALA A 137 -1.56 2.06 7.78
C ALA A 137 -0.30 2.90 7.97
N ASP A 138 0.75 2.34 8.58
CA ASP A 138 2.06 2.98 8.76
C ASP A 138 2.70 3.35 7.41
N ALA A 139 2.56 2.50 6.39
CA ALA A 139 3.09 2.74 5.05
C ALA A 139 2.30 3.84 4.32
N CYS A 140 0.96 3.84 4.40
CA CYS A 140 0.13 4.89 3.82
C CYS A 140 0.29 6.25 4.54
N ALA A 141 0.51 6.26 5.85
CA ALA A 141 0.84 7.49 6.59
C ALA A 141 2.18 8.07 6.14
N LEU A 142 3.22 7.24 5.96
CA LEU A 142 4.51 7.67 5.41
C LEU A 142 4.41 8.16 3.96
N ALA A 143 3.53 7.55 3.15
CA ALA A 143 3.23 8.00 1.79
C ALA A 143 2.57 9.39 1.80
N GLY A 144 1.57 9.62 2.64
CA GLY A 144 0.88 10.91 2.75
C GLY A 144 1.79 12.05 3.22
N VAL A 145 2.69 11.79 4.18
CA VAL A 145 3.70 12.78 4.59
C VAL A 145 4.68 13.08 3.45
N LEU A 146 5.13 12.07 2.71
CA LEU A 146 6.00 12.27 1.54
C LEU A 146 5.29 13.08 0.44
N GLN A 147 4.01 12.82 0.16
CA GLN A 147 3.22 13.60 -0.80
C GLN A 147 3.05 15.06 -0.36
N ALA A 148 2.80 15.32 0.93
CA ALA A 148 2.66 16.68 1.46
C ALA A 148 3.98 17.49 1.36
N GLU A 149 5.12 16.85 1.63
CA GLU A 149 6.46 17.46 1.46
C GLU A 149 6.77 17.76 -0.01
N LEU A 150 6.37 16.88 -0.94
CA LEU A 150 6.51 17.10 -2.38
C LEU A 150 5.64 18.26 -2.86
N SER A 151 4.35 18.31 -2.49
CA SER A 151 3.48 19.43 -2.88
C SER A 151 3.97 20.79 -2.32
N ALA A 152 4.53 20.79 -1.10
CA ALA A 152 5.13 22.00 -0.52
C ALA A 152 6.43 22.42 -1.24
N HIS A 153 7.17 21.47 -1.83
CA HIS A 153 8.31 21.75 -2.68
C HIS A 153 7.86 22.34 -4.03
N ASP A 154 6.91 21.69 -4.71
CA ASP A 154 6.33 22.16 -5.97
C ASP A 154 5.78 23.58 -5.87
N ASP A 155 4.96 23.89 -4.85
CA ASP A 155 4.42 25.24 -4.65
C ASP A 155 5.52 26.29 -4.45
N ALA A 156 6.59 25.96 -3.70
CA ALA A 156 7.72 26.85 -3.48
C ALA A 156 8.54 27.08 -4.76
N VAL A 157 8.71 26.06 -5.60
CA VAL A 157 9.37 26.16 -6.91
C VAL A 157 8.53 26.98 -7.89
N LEU A 158 7.23 26.70 -7.97
CA LEU A 158 6.28 27.44 -8.81
C LEU A 158 6.17 28.91 -8.40
N ALA A 159 6.15 29.22 -7.09
CA ALA A 159 6.20 30.59 -6.60
C ALA A 159 7.48 31.32 -7.04
N ARG A 160 8.64 30.66 -6.96
CA ARG A 160 9.93 31.23 -7.40
C ARG A 160 9.99 31.44 -8.91
N LEU A 161 9.48 30.50 -9.71
CA LEU A 161 9.38 30.63 -11.17
C LEU A 161 8.44 31.77 -11.60
N ARG A 162 7.32 31.96 -10.89
CA ARG A 162 6.42 33.12 -11.09
C ARG A 162 7.12 34.44 -10.77
N ALA A 163 7.88 34.50 -9.67
CA ALA A 163 8.62 35.70 -9.28
C ALA A 163 9.71 36.09 -10.30
N LEU A 164 10.46 35.11 -10.83
CA LEU A 164 11.47 35.34 -11.86
C LEU A 164 10.83 35.90 -13.15
N ARG A 165 9.75 35.28 -13.64
CA ARG A 165 9.01 35.78 -14.81
C ARG A 165 8.44 37.19 -14.61
N ALA A 166 8.00 37.52 -13.39
CA ALA A 166 7.54 38.88 -13.07
C ALA A 166 8.69 39.90 -13.11
N GLN A 167 9.91 39.51 -12.71
CA GLN A 167 11.11 40.35 -12.82
C GLN A 167 11.55 40.52 -14.29
N GLU A 168 11.52 39.45 -15.09
CA GLU A 168 11.79 39.50 -16.54
C GLU A 168 10.80 40.42 -17.27
N LEU A 169 9.51 40.31 -16.99
CA LEU A 169 8.47 41.17 -17.56
C LEU A 169 8.59 42.63 -17.12
N ALA A 170 9.02 42.89 -15.87
CA ALA A 170 9.29 44.25 -15.40
C ALA A 170 10.56 44.86 -16.04
N ALA A 171 11.60 44.05 -16.26
CA ALA A 171 12.82 44.47 -16.95
C ALA A 171 12.61 44.75 -18.45
N CYS A 172 11.65 44.06 -19.07
CA CYS A 172 11.19 44.30 -20.44
C CYS A 172 10.00 45.27 -20.54
N GLY A 173 9.76 46.09 -19.50
CA GLY A 173 8.86 47.25 -19.58
C GLY A 173 9.29 48.22 -20.69
N PRO A 174 8.38 49.05 -21.22
CA PRO A 174 8.62 49.81 -22.44
C PRO A 174 9.83 50.72 -22.30
N GLY A 175 10.79 50.59 -23.23
CA GLY A 175 11.92 51.51 -23.33
C GLY A 175 11.41 52.96 -23.48
N PRO A 176 12.11 53.94 -22.90
CA PRO A 176 11.67 55.33 -22.93
C PRO A 176 11.58 55.81 -24.39
N GLY A 177 10.37 56.21 -24.80
CA GLY A 177 10.16 56.82 -26.12
C GLY A 177 10.84 58.19 -26.19
N GLY A 178 11.67 58.38 -27.22
CA GLY A 178 12.36 59.61 -27.59
C GLY A 178 12.62 59.62 -29.09
#